data_AF-A0A4R9GXA9-F1
#
_entry.id   AF-A0A4R9GXA9-F1
#
_cell.length_a   1.000
_cell.length_b   1.000
_cell.length_c   1.000
_cell.angle_alpha   90.00
_cell.angle_beta   90.00
_cell.angle_gamma   90.00
#
_symmetry.space_group_name_H-M   'P 1'
#
loop_
_entity.id
_entity.type
_entity.pdbx_description
1 polymer ?
#
loop_
_entity_poly.entity_id
_entity_poly.type
_entity_poly.pdbx_seq_one_letter_code
_entity_poly.pdbx_strand_id
1 'polypeptide(L)'
;MENKYEYPIDVFINWGSDFVKETDAEVFLQLLTPVGSIPFYREMGTYFPQIENTPSNVDLDIPASISAAQTLADYSSTARRERQALTDFNLVNISENRRTGDVDISVRYYRIGDEKFAELAI
;
A
#
# COMPACT_ATOMS: atom_id res chain seq x y z
N MET A 1 -22.31 -5.75 -2.22
CA MET A 1 -21.05 -5.97 -1.50
C MET A 1 -20.68 -4.65 -0.89
N GLU A 2 -20.71 -4.55 0.45
CA GLU A 2 -20.23 -3.36 1.15
C GLU A 2 -18.70 -3.40 1.17
N ASN A 3 -18.06 -2.49 0.45
CA ASN A 3 -16.63 -2.25 0.57
C ASN A 3 -16.37 -1.60 1.94
N LYS A 4 -16.22 -2.41 2.99
CA LYS A 4 -15.79 -1.90 4.30
C LYS A 4 -14.27 -1.87 4.40
N TYR A 5 -13.69 -0.98 3.62
CA TYR A 5 -12.38 -0.40 3.92
C TYR A 5 -12.58 0.72 4.95
N GLU A 6 -12.99 0.37 6.18
CA GLU A 6 -13.24 1.35 7.24
C GLU A 6 -11.94 1.70 7.96
N TYR A 7 -11.26 2.72 7.46
CA TYR A 7 -10.18 3.37 8.21
C TYR A 7 -10.80 4.31 9.25
N PRO A 8 -10.41 4.23 10.54
CA PRO A 8 -11.13 4.91 11.60
C PRO A 8 -10.98 6.44 11.45
N ILE A 9 -12.12 7.13 11.48
CA ILE A 9 -12.22 8.55 11.10
C ILE A 9 -11.49 9.49 12.08
N ASP A 10 -11.26 9.01 13.30
CA ASP A 10 -10.53 9.68 14.38
C ASP A 10 -9.09 10.00 13.99
N VAL A 11 -8.49 9.22 13.10
CA VAL A 11 -7.14 9.46 12.55
C VAL A 11 -7.10 10.75 11.73
N PHE A 12 -8.15 11.01 10.93
CA PHE A 12 -8.20 12.23 10.12
C PHE A 12 -8.55 13.47 10.95
N ILE A 13 -9.35 13.31 12.02
CA ILE A 13 -9.74 14.41 12.90
C ILE A 13 -8.54 14.90 13.74
N ASN A 14 -7.66 13.99 14.16
CA ASN A 14 -6.51 14.31 15.01
C ASN A 14 -5.18 14.31 14.24
N TRP A 15 -5.21 14.71 12.96
CA TRP A 15 -4.01 14.72 12.13
C TRP A 15 -2.89 15.59 12.69
N GLY A 16 -1.67 15.05 12.71
CA GLY A 16 -0.47 15.61 13.32
C GLY A 16 -0.25 15.19 14.78
N SER A 17 -1.06 14.30 15.34
CA SER A 17 -0.92 13.85 16.74
C SER A 17 -0.38 12.42 16.89
N ASP A 18 -0.59 11.57 15.89
CA ASP A 18 -0.17 10.17 15.91
C ASP A 18 0.40 9.79 14.54
N PHE A 19 1.70 10.02 14.38
CA PHE A 19 2.39 9.75 13.12
C PHE A 19 2.31 8.29 12.70
N VAL A 20 2.12 7.35 13.63
CA VAL A 20 1.97 5.93 13.30
C VAL A 20 0.68 5.72 12.53
N LYS A 21 -0.46 6.08 13.14
CA LYS A 21 -1.77 5.87 12.51
C LYS A 21 -1.95 6.65 11.22
N GLU A 22 -1.35 7.83 11.15
CA GLU A 22 -1.36 8.67 9.95
C GLU A 22 -0.55 8.04 8.82
N THR A 23 0.62 7.48 9.12
CA THR A 23 1.42 6.73 8.14
C THR A 23 0.65 5.53 7.62
N ASP A 24 0.04 4.76 8.52
CA ASP A 24 -0.78 3.60 8.18
C ASP A 24 -1.95 4.02 7.25
N ALA A 25 -2.56 5.18 7.49
CA ALA A 25 -3.64 5.73 6.66
C ALA A 25 -3.14 6.15 5.27
N GLU A 26 -2.00 6.84 5.21
CA GLU A 26 -1.38 7.28 3.96
C GLU A 26 -0.93 6.07 3.14
N VAL A 27 -0.25 5.10 3.74
CA VAL A 27 0.14 3.83 3.10
C VAL A 27 -1.08 3.12 2.52
N PHE A 28 -2.14 2.99 3.32
CA PHE A 28 -3.37 2.35 2.86
C PHE A 28 -3.99 3.07 1.65
N LEU A 29 -4.07 4.41 1.70
CA LEU A 29 -4.58 5.22 0.60
C LEU A 29 -3.72 5.06 -0.68
N GLN A 30 -2.40 5.08 -0.53
CA GLN A 30 -1.47 4.92 -1.63
C GLN A 30 -1.64 3.54 -2.29
N LEU A 31 -1.74 2.48 -1.49
CA LEU A 31 -1.93 1.12 -2.00
C LEU A 31 -3.29 0.92 -2.69
N LEU A 32 -4.34 1.61 -2.25
CA LEU A 32 -5.66 1.55 -2.91
C LEU A 32 -5.78 2.44 -4.15
N THR A 33 -4.84 3.36 -4.36
CA THR A 33 -4.90 4.26 -5.51
C THR A 33 -4.60 3.46 -6.78
N PRO A 34 -5.52 3.39 -7.76
CA PRO A 34 -5.27 2.64 -8.98
C PRO A 34 -4.20 3.32 -9.85
N VAL A 35 -3.29 2.55 -10.46
CA VAL A 35 -2.36 3.08 -11.46
C VAL A 35 -3.12 3.86 -12.54
N GLY A 36 -2.63 5.06 -12.85
CA GLY A 36 -3.19 5.94 -13.88
C GLY A 36 -4.38 6.80 -13.43
N SER A 37 -4.84 6.69 -12.18
CA SER A 37 -5.98 7.47 -11.68
C SER A 37 -5.62 8.91 -11.30
N ILE A 38 -4.34 9.21 -11.03
CA ILE A 38 -3.89 10.55 -10.66
C ILE A 38 -3.53 11.36 -11.92
N PRO A 39 -4.20 12.49 -12.20
CA PRO A 39 -3.82 13.37 -13.30
C PRO A 39 -2.37 13.86 -13.12
N PHE A 40 -1.60 13.81 -14.20
CA PHE A 40 -0.18 14.24 -14.26
C PHE A 40 0.83 13.37 -13.47
N TYR A 41 0.38 12.32 -12.77
CA TYR A 41 1.23 11.32 -12.09
C TYR A 41 0.68 9.92 -12.36
N ARG A 42 0.74 9.48 -13.61
CA ARG A 42 0.04 8.24 -14.04
C ARG A 42 0.76 6.96 -13.61
N GLU A 43 2.04 7.09 -13.30
CA GLU A 43 2.91 6.05 -12.79
C GLU A 43 2.67 5.73 -11.31
N MET A 44 2.00 6.62 -10.55
CA MET A 44 1.63 6.37 -9.16
C MET A 44 0.42 5.43 -9.03
N GLY A 45 0.44 4.62 -7.98
CA GLY A 45 -0.64 3.71 -7.60
C GLY A 45 -0.29 2.24 -7.81
N THR A 46 -1.24 1.36 -7.48
CA THR A 46 -1.07 -0.08 -7.58
C THR A 46 -2.06 -0.72 -8.55
N TYR A 47 -1.72 -1.94 -8.97
CA TYR A 47 -2.64 -2.78 -9.74
C TYR A 47 -3.69 -3.50 -8.88
N PHE A 48 -3.68 -3.33 -7.55
CA PHE A 48 -4.58 -4.06 -6.64
C PHE A 48 -6.07 -3.89 -6.96
N PRO A 49 -6.58 -2.66 -7.21
CA PRO A 49 -8.00 -2.49 -7.51
C PRO A 49 -8.43 -3.16 -8.83
N GLN A 50 -7.49 -3.36 -9.76
CA GLN A 50 -7.77 -4.06 -11.01
C GLN A 50 -7.79 -5.57 -10.77
N ILE A 51 -6.84 -6.11 -10.00
CA ILE A 51 -6.79 -7.54 -9.66
C ILE A 51 -8.04 -7.96 -8.88
N GLU A 52 -8.51 -7.15 -7.93
CA GLU A 52 -9.74 -7.44 -7.17
C GLU A 52 -10.99 -7.55 -8.06
N ASN A 53 -11.01 -6.89 -9.23
CA ASN A 53 -12.17 -6.81 -10.12
C ASN A 53 -12.03 -7.65 -11.41
N THR A 54 -10.94 -8.41 -11.60
CA THR A 54 -10.77 -9.28 -12.78
C THR A 54 -10.37 -10.71 -12.41
N PRO A 55 -10.75 -11.72 -13.22
CA PRO A 55 -10.25 -13.08 -13.01
C PRO A 55 -8.73 -13.08 -13.01
N SER A 56 -8.12 -13.51 -11.91
CA SER A 56 -6.68 -13.34 -11.71
C SER A 56 -5.88 -14.24 -12.66
N ASN A 57 -4.77 -13.71 -13.17
CA ASN A 57 -3.73 -14.48 -13.83
C ASN A 57 -2.47 -14.35 -12.97
N VAL A 58 -1.77 -15.45 -12.72
CA VAL A 58 -0.50 -15.49 -11.96
C VAL A 58 0.52 -14.47 -12.49
N ASP A 59 0.45 -14.13 -13.78
CA ASP A 59 1.29 -13.11 -14.40
C ASP A 59 1.04 -11.68 -13.86
N LEU A 60 -0.08 -11.42 -13.19
CA LEU A 60 -0.43 -10.12 -12.60
C LEU A 60 0.16 -9.92 -11.20
N ASP A 61 0.60 -10.99 -10.53
CA ASP A 61 1.10 -10.90 -9.15
C ASP A 61 2.43 -10.15 -9.07
N ILE A 62 3.33 -10.41 -10.03
CA ILE A 62 4.63 -9.76 -10.13
C ILE A 62 4.48 -8.25 -10.36
N PRO A 63 3.77 -7.75 -11.40
CA PRO A 63 3.62 -6.32 -11.61
C PRO A 63 2.85 -5.65 -10.47
N ALA A 64 1.89 -6.32 -9.83
CA ALA A 64 1.21 -5.78 -8.66
C ALA A 64 2.15 -5.60 -7.45
N SER A 65 2.96 -6.61 -7.16
CA SER A 65 3.95 -6.56 -6.08
C SER A 65 4.99 -5.46 -6.32
N ILE A 66 5.45 -5.32 -7.57
CA ILE A 66 6.36 -4.23 -7.96
C ILE A 66 5.67 -2.86 -7.82
N SER A 67 4.41 -2.73 -8.26
CA SER A 67 3.69 -1.45 -8.17
C SER A 67 3.47 -0.98 -6.73
N ALA A 68 3.27 -1.91 -5.79
CA ALA A 68 3.17 -1.60 -4.37
C ALA A 68 4.51 -1.08 -3.80
N ALA A 69 5.62 -1.75 -4.13
CA ALA A 69 6.96 -1.31 -3.72
C ALA A 69 7.29 0.08 -4.29
N GLN A 70 7.03 0.29 -5.57
CA GLN A 70 7.27 1.57 -6.25
C GLN A 70 6.41 2.69 -5.63
N THR A 71 5.11 2.45 -5.43
CA THR A 71 4.19 3.44 -4.85
C THR A 71 4.60 3.86 -3.45
N LEU A 72 5.03 2.92 -2.60
CA LEU A 72 5.51 3.29 -1.26
C LEU A 72 6.86 4.00 -1.28
N ALA A 73 7.74 3.68 -2.23
CA ALA A 73 8.99 4.42 -2.44
C ALA A 73 8.71 5.87 -2.87
N ASP A 74 7.79 6.07 -3.82
CA ASP A 74 7.40 7.39 -4.31
C ASP A 74 6.75 8.22 -3.19
N TYR A 75 5.84 7.62 -2.42
CA TYR A 75 5.29 8.22 -1.20
C TYR A 75 6.40 8.64 -0.21
N SER A 76 7.30 7.73 0.13
CA SER A 76 8.40 8.01 1.07
C SER A 76 9.35 9.11 0.61
N SER A 77 9.52 9.29 -0.70
CA SER A 77 10.39 10.33 -1.25
C SER A 77 9.89 11.75 -0.96
N THR A 78 8.59 11.91 -0.70
CA THR A 78 7.93 13.20 -0.44
C THR A 78 7.40 13.33 0.99
N ALA A 79 7.21 12.20 1.69
CA ALA A 79 6.76 12.17 3.07
C ALA A 79 7.81 12.71 4.05
N ARG A 80 7.35 13.20 5.21
CA ARG A 80 8.23 13.52 6.34
C ARG A 80 8.87 12.24 6.88
N ARG A 81 10.08 12.34 7.45
CA ARG A 81 10.86 11.18 7.93
C ARG A 81 10.06 10.26 8.86
N GLU A 82 9.27 10.84 9.75
CA GLU A 82 8.43 10.13 10.73
C GLU A 82 7.32 9.32 10.07
N ARG A 83 7.01 9.61 8.79
CA ARG A 83 5.95 8.97 8.01
C ARG A 83 6.46 8.13 6.84
N GLN A 84 7.77 8.05 6.64
CA GLN A 84 8.29 7.25 5.53
C GLN A 84 8.01 5.76 5.77
N ALA A 85 7.53 5.09 4.74
CA ALA A 85 7.19 3.68 4.74
C ALA A 85 7.66 2.98 3.46
N LEU A 86 8.25 1.80 3.60
CA LEU A 86 8.75 1.01 2.47
C LEU A 86 8.25 -0.43 2.56
N THR A 87 8.05 -1.05 1.41
CA THR A 87 7.77 -2.48 1.27
C THR A 87 8.73 -3.11 0.27
N ASP A 88 8.77 -4.43 0.26
CA ASP A 88 9.52 -5.25 -0.69
C ASP A 88 8.51 -6.16 -1.40
N PHE A 89 8.80 -6.56 -2.64
CA PHE A 89 7.95 -7.47 -3.39
C PHE A 89 7.71 -8.80 -2.65
N ASN A 90 8.65 -9.27 -1.82
CA ASN A 90 8.48 -10.48 -1.00
C ASN A 90 7.49 -10.31 0.16
N LEU A 91 7.12 -9.07 0.48
CA LEU A 91 6.21 -8.71 1.57
C LEU A 91 4.78 -8.45 1.08
N VAL A 92 4.58 -8.49 -0.24
CA VAL A 92 3.27 -8.48 -0.88
C VAL A 92 2.87 -9.93 -1.14
N ASN A 93 1.69 -10.32 -0.65
CA ASN A 93 1.14 -11.64 -0.89
C ASN A 93 -0.28 -11.48 -1.44
N ILE A 94 -0.48 -12.04 -2.63
CA ILE A 94 -1.73 -12.06 -3.37
C ILE A 94 -2.16 -13.52 -3.40
N SER A 95 -3.27 -13.84 -2.74
CA SER A 95 -3.81 -15.20 -2.68
C SER A 95 -5.20 -15.23 -3.30
N GLU A 96 -5.38 -16.14 -4.25
CA GLU A 96 -6.65 -16.34 -4.94
C GLU A 96 -7.41 -17.54 -4.37
N ASN A 97 -8.68 -17.33 -4.04
CA ASN A 97 -9.62 -18.41 -3.82
C ASN A 97 -10.25 -18.84 -5.14
N ARG A 98 -9.65 -19.84 -5.79
CA ARG A 98 -10.10 -20.38 -7.09
C ARG A 98 -11.54 -20.90 -7.12
N ARG A 99 -12.19 -21.13 -5.98
CA ARG A 99 -13.59 -21.59 -5.93
C ARG A 99 -14.59 -20.44 -5.97
N THR A 100 -14.25 -19.30 -5.41
CA THR A 100 -15.13 -18.13 -5.34
C THR A 100 -14.70 -17.03 -6.31
N GLY A 101 -13.46 -17.08 -6.81
CA GLY A 101 -12.87 -16.01 -7.61
C GLY A 101 -12.42 -14.83 -6.75
N ASP A 102 -12.45 -14.97 -5.42
CA ASP A 102 -12.01 -13.91 -4.51
C ASP A 102 -10.49 -13.80 -4.51
N VAL A 103 -9.99 -12.57 -4.50
CA VAL A 103 -8.56 -12.26 -4.37
C VAL A 103 -8.36 -11.57 -3.03
N ASP A 104 -7.51 -12.15 -2.20
CA ASP A 104 -7.03 -11.54 -0.97
C ASP A 104 -5.63 -10.98 -1.19
N ILE A 105 -5.45 -9.68 -0.92
CA ILE A 105 -4.17 -8.98 -1.03
C ILE A 105 -3.72 -8.57 0.35
N SER A 106 -2.50 -8.94 0.72
CA SER A 106 -1.87 -8.53 1.98
C SER A 106 -0.51 -7.91 1.70
N VAL A 107 -0.29 -6.72 2.26
CA VAL A 107 0.98 -6.01 2.14
C VAL A 107 1.54 -5.78 3.52
N ARG A 108 2.77 -6.23 3.74
CA ARG A 108 3.58 -5.85 4.90
C ARG A 108 4.54 -4.76 4.51
N TYR A 109 4.71 -3.77 5.38
CA TYR A 109 5.63 -2.66 5.16
C TYR A 109 6.35 -2.32 6.45
N TYR A 110 7.39 -1.53 6.30
CA TYR A 110 8.23 -1.04 7.38
C TYR A 110 8.13 0.47 7.45
N ARG A 111 8.02 1.03 8.65
CA ARG A 111 8.11 2.47 8.88
C ARG A 111 9.57 2.81 9.15
N ILE A 112 10.16 3.70 8.34
CA ILE A 112 11.58 4.07 8.46
C ILE A 112 11.81 4.87 9.75
N GLY A 113 10.81 5.62 10.20
CA GLY A 113 10.87 6.39 11.45
C GLY A 113 10.87 5.53 12.72
N ASP A 114 10.50 4.25 12.64
CA ASP A 114 10.57 3.35 13.79
C ASP A 114 12.04 2.96 14.04
N GLU A 115 12.52 3.15 15.27
CA GLU A 115 13.93 2.97 15.69
C GLU A 115 14.56 1.62 15.30
N LYS A 116 13.75 0.59 15.00
CA LYS A 116 14.22 -0.73 14.56
C LYS A 116 14.89 -0.75 13.19
N PHE A 117 14.69 0.27 12.34
CA PHE A 117 15.37 0.38 11.04
C PHE A 117 16.72 1.11 11.10
N ALA A 118 17.01 1.84 12.17
CA ALA A 118 18.29 2.53 12.32
C ALA A 118 19.47 1.55 12.45
N GLU A 119 19.24 0.34 12.95
CA GLU A 119 20.27 -0.71 13.09
C GLU A 119 20.48 -1.55 11.83
N LEU A 120 19.51 -1.60 10.90
CA LEU A 120 19.61 -2.37 9.65
C LEU A 120 20.28 -1.59 8.50
N ALA A 121 20.54 -0.29 8.71
CA ALA A 121 21.11 0.61 7.72
C ALA A 121 22.61 0.90 7.92
N ILE A 122 23.30 0.13 8.79
CA ILE A 122 24.75 0.21 9.04
C ILE A 122 25.43 -1.09 8.59
#